data_AF-R4K6Z2-F1
#
_entry.id   AF-R4K6Z2-F1
#
_cell.length_a   1.000
_cell.length_b   1.000
_cell.length_c   1.000
_cell.angle_alpha   90.00
_cell.angle_beta   90.00
_cell.angle_gamma   90.00
#
_symmetry.space_group_name_H-M   'P 1'
#
loop_
_entity.id
_entity.type
_entity.pdbx_description
1 polymer ?
#
loop_
_entity_poly.entity_id
_entity_poly.type
_entity_poly.pdbx_seq_one_letter_code
_entity_poly.pdbx_strand_id
1 'polypeptide(L)'
;MEKVYDSRDRLYGYVDGNVIYDECYHIMGYTDGSVLYDEYYNPMAYVSDRFVYTMDGTPVGYYNGYNLYDMNGNYIGYGNQGLLGTILLLLIFRRLFRRRRIF
;
A
#
# COMPACT_ATOMS: atom_id res chain seq x y z
N MET A 1 -1.79 -15.51 3.95
CA MET A 1 -0.93 -14.88 2.92
C MET A 1 -1.78 -14.31 1.80
N GLU A 2 -1.74 -12.99 1.62
CA GLU A 2 -2.44 -12.26 0.56
C GLU A 2 -1.43 -11.63 -0.40
N LYS A 3 -1.67 -11.71 -1.71
CA LYS A 3 -0.75 -11.22 -2.73
C LYS A 3 -1.26 -9.93 -3.36
N VAL A 4 -0.32 -9.08 -3.73
CA VAL A 4 -0.60 -7.80 -4.38
C VAL A 4 0.14 -7.71 -5.70
N TYR A 5 -0.58 -7.21 -6.69
CA TYR A 5 -0.11 -7.12 -8.06
C TYR A 5 -0.16 -5.66 -8.54
N ASP A 6 0.81 -5.27 -9.33
CA ASP A 6 0.79 -3.97 -10.00
C ASP A 6 -0.17 -3.96 -11.20
N SER A 7 -0.33 -2.80 -11.83
CA SER A 7 -1.19 -2.63 -13.01
C SER A 7 -0.78 -3.42 -14.25
N ARG A 8 0.34 -4.16 -14.19
CA ARG A 8 0.85 -5.06 -15.24
C ARG A 8 0.81 -6.53 -14.81
N ASP A 9 0.02 -6.86 -13.79
CA ASP A 9 -0.13 -8.22 -13.24
C ASP A 9 1.16 -8.82 -12.68
N ARG A 10 2.14 -7.99 -12.30
CA ARG A 10 3.37 -8.48 -11.68
C ARG A 10 3.19 -8.52 -10.18
N LEU A 11 3.56 -9.65 -9.56
CA LEU A 11 3.62 -9.76 -8.11
C LEU A 11 4.55 -8.66 -7.59
N TYR A 12 4.01 -7.83 -6.71
CA TYR A 12 4.74 -6.74 -6.09
C TYR A 12 5.14 -7.05 -4.64
N GLY A 13 4.36 -7.89 -3.99
CA GLY A 13 4.55 -8.21 -2.59
C GLY A 13 3.38 -9.00 -2.05
N TYR A 14 3.48 -9.32 -0.77
CA TYR A 14 2.45 -10.09 -0.09
C TYR A 14 2.40 -9.77 1.39
N VAL A 15 1.23 -9.92 1.99
CA VAL A 15 1.03 -9.81 3.43
C VAL A 15 0.97 -11.21 4.01
N ASP A 16 1.70 -11.44 5.09
CA ASP A 16 1.51 -12.62 5.92
C ASP A 16 1.33 -12.23 7.39
N GLY A 17 0.13 -12.48 7.92
CA GLY A 17 -0.33 -11.92 9.19
C GLY A 17 -0.32 -10.39 9.15
N ASN A 18 0.51 -9.78 10.00
CA ASN A 18 0.67 -8.33 10.11
C ASN A 18 1.95 -7.81 9.44
N VAL A 19 2.69 -8.67 8.73
CA VAL A 19 3.97 -8.33 8.12
C VAL A 19 3.80 -8.19 6.62
N ILE A 20 4.38 -7.12 6.07
CA ILE A 20 4.35 -6.80 4.66
C ILE A 20 5.71 -7.14 4.06
N TYR A 21 5.69 -7.90 2.97
CA TYR A 21 6.88 -8.32 2.25
C TYR A 21 6.89 -7.81 0.81
N ASP A 22 8.08 -7.55 0.27
CA ASP A 22 8.30 -7.39 -1.18
C ASP A 22 8.20 -8.75 -1.91
N GLU A 23 8.33 -8.73 -3.24
CA GLU A 23 8.33 -9.95 -4.06
C GLU A 23 9.51 -10.90 -3.77
N CYS A 24 10.54 -10.42 -3.08
CA CYS A 24 11.78 -11.11 -2.72
C CYS A 24 11.82 -11.56 -1.26
N TYR A 25 10.69 -11.53 -0.53
CA TYR A 25 10.58 -11.93 0.88
C TYR A 25 11.28 -11.00 1.88
N HIS A 26 11.63 -9.77 1.51
CA HIS A 26 12.13 -8.77 2.45
C HIS A 26 10.98 -8.05 3.15
N ILE A 27 11.12 -7.79 4.45
CA ILE A 27 10.15 -6.98 5.19
C ILE A 27 10.19 -5.54 4.69
N MET A 28 9.03 -5.02 4.32
CA MET A 28 8.83 -3.65 3.85
C MET A 28 8.03 -2.80 4.85
N GLY A 29 7.41 -3.42 5.83
CA GLY A 29 6.62 -2.74 6.86
C GLY A 29 5.63 -3.68 7.53
N TYR A 30 4.68 -3.07 8.24
CA TYR A 30 3.68 -3.78 9.02
C TYR A 30 2.30 -3.17 8.85
N THR A 31 1.28 -3.91 9.23
CA THR A 31 -0.10 -3.42 9.24
C THR A 31 -0.91 -4.08 10.34
N ASP A 32 -1.89 -3.37 10.86
CA ASP A 32 -2.91 -3.90 11.78
C ASP A 32 -4.28 -4.09 11.10
N GLY A 33 -4.33 -3.98 9.76
CA GLY A 33 -5.55 -4.02 8.96
C GLY A 33 -6.20 -2.65 8.71
N SER A 34 -5.82 -1.60 9.43
CA SER A 34 -6.32 -0.22 9.20
C SER A 34 -5.21 0.78 8.94
N VAL A 35 -4.06 0.60 9.58
CA VAL A 35 -2.88 1.45 9.50
C VAL A 35 -1.75 0.69 8.80
N LEU A 36 -0.98 1.40 7.98
CA LEU A 36 0.28 0.96 7.43
C LEU A 36 1.42 1.59 8.25
N TYR A 37 2.40 0.76 8.60
CA TYR A 37 3.62 1.15 9.27
C TYR A 37 4.84 0.85 8.41
N ASP A 38 5.91 1.63 8.58
CA ASP A 38 7.23 1.33 8.00
C ASP A 38 7.91 0.14 8.71
N GLU A 39 9.13 -0.20 8.28
CA GLU A 39 9.96 -1.27 8.86
C GLU A 39 10.34 -1.04 10.34
N TYR A 40 10.15 0.18 10.87
CA TYR A 40 10.42 0.56 12.25
C TYR A 40 9.13 0.77 13.06
N TYR A 41 7.97 0.36 12.55
CA TYR A 41 6.65 0.56 13.17
C TYR A 41 6.20 2.04 13.28
N ASN A 42 6.73 2.94 12.45
CA ASN A 42 6.19 4.30 12.37
C ASN A 42 4.95 4.32 11.45
N PRO A 43 3.83 4.93 11.87
CA PRO A 43 2.63 4.98 11.05
C PRO A 43 2.85 5.89 9.84
N MET A 44 2.54 5.38 8.66
CA MET A 44 2.73 6.07 7.38
C MET A 44 1.39 6.53 6.79
N ALA A 45 0.38 5.70 6.93
CA ALA A 45 -0.91 5.91 6.32
C ALA A 45 -2.00 5.08 6.98
N TYR A 46 -3.25 5.43 6.73
CA TYR A 46 -4.40 4.68 7.17
C TYR A 46 -5.46 4.58 6.08
N VAL A 47 -6.31 3.57 6.20
CA VAL A 47 -7.48 3.37 5.36
C VAL A 47 -8.71 3.79 6.14
N SER A 48 -9.56 4.60 5.51
CA SER A 48 -10.88 4.92 6.04
C SER A 48 -11.88 4.90 4.90
N ASP A 49 -13.03 4.26 5.13
CA ASP A 49 -14.06 3.99 4.12
C ASP A 49 -13.50 3.26 2.88
N ARG A 50 -13.28 4.00 1.80
CA ARG A 50 -12.68 3.51 0.54
C ARG A 50 -11.42 4.28 0.17
N PHE A 51 -10.96 5.17 1.03
CA PHE A 51 -9.86 6.06 0.77
C PHE A 51 -8.66 5.70 1.60
N VAL A 52 -7.53 6.11 1.06
CA VAL A 52 -6.21 5.90 1.61
C VAL A 52 -5.66 7.28 1.95
N TYR A 53 -5.25 7.47 3.19
CA TYR A 53 -4.82 8.76 3.72
C TYR A 53 -3.39 8.68 4.26
N THR A 54 -2.61 9.73 4.06
CA THR A 54 -1.42 9.99 4.89
C THR A 54 -1.82 10.32 6.32
N MET A 55 -0.89 10.22 7.28
CA MET A 55 -1.19 10.50 8.69
C MET A 55 -1.66 11.94 8.97
N ASP A 56 -1.42 12.89 8.05
CA ASP A 56 -1.93 14.27 8.12
C ASP A 56 -3.37 14.43 7.60
N GLY A 57 -4.00 13.34 7.14
CA GLY A 57 -5.37 13.34 6.62
C GLY A 57 -5.49 13.68 5.13
N THR A 58 -4.38 13.78 4.39
CA THR A 58 -4.44 13.99 2.94
C THR A 58 -4.79 12.69 2.22
N PRO A 59 -5.86 12.63 1.39
CA PRO A 59 -6.16 11.45 0.60
C PRO A 59 -5.12 11.29 -0.52
N VAL A 60 -4.59 10.08 -0.66
CA VAL A 60 -3.53 9.76 -1.64
C VAL A 60 -3.95 8.67 -2.64
N GLY A 61 -5.06 7.98 -2.38
CA GLY A 61 -5.65 7.01 -3.29
C GLY A 61 -7.00 6.50 -2.80
N TYR A 62 -7.63 5.65 -3.61
CA TYR A 62 -8.93 5.07 -3.28
C TYR A 62 -9.11 3.67 -3.87
N TYR A 63 -9.97 2.89 -3.23
CA TYR A 63 -10.39 1.57 -3.66
C TYR A 63 -11.70 1.62 -4.44
N ASN A 64 -11.79 0.80 -5.49
CA ASN A 64 -13.04 0.40 -6.13
C ASN A 64 -13.07 -1.12 -6.23
N GLY A 65 -13.79 -1.76 -5.30
CA GLY A 65 -13.70 -3.21 -5.10
C GLY A 65 -12.29 -3.61 -4.68
N TYR A 66 -11.65 -4.46 -5.48
CA TYR A 66 -10.28 -4.95 -5.25
C TYR A 66 -9.18 -4.11 -5.91
N ASN A 67 -9.57 -3.06 -6.64
CA ASN A 67 -8.66 -2.23 -7.43
C ASN A 67 -8.30 -0.94 -6.69
N LEU A 68 -7.04 -0.54 -6.74
CA LEU A 68 -6.55 0.75 -6.24
C LEU A 68 -6.31 1.74 -7.39
N TYR A 69 -6.65 2.99 -7.12
CA TYR A 69 -6.40 4.12 -7.99
C TYR A 69 -5.68 5.25 -7.23
N ASP A 70 -4.86 6.04 -7.93
CA ASP A 70 -4.40 7.33 -7.41
C ASP A 70 -5.54 8.36 -7.43
N MET A 71 -5.34 9.51 -6.79
CA MET A 71 -6.36 10.58 -6.75
C MET A 71 -6.68 11.21 -8.12
N ASN A 72 -5.90 10.94 -9.16
CA ASN A 72 -6.21 11.35 -10.54
C ASN A 72 -7.03 10.28 -11.29
N GLY A 73 -7.35 9.15 -10.65
CA GLY A 73 -8.08 8.04 -11.24
C GLY A 73 -7.21 7.08 -12.05
N ASN A 74 -5.88 7.16 -11.96
CA ASN A 74 -5.04 6.17 -12.64
C ASN A 74 -5.02 4.86 -11.86
N TYR A 75 -5.23 3.75 -12.55
CA TYR A 75 -5.12 2.42 -11.97
C TYR A 75 -3.69 2.09 -11.54
N ILE A 76 -3.52 1.69 -10.28
CA ILE A 76 -2.21 1.37 -9.70
C ILE A 76 -2.01 -0.16 -9.63
N GLY A 77 -3.06 -0.91 -9.28
CA GLY A 77 -2.98 -2.34 -9.09
C GLY A 77 -4.15 -2.89 -8.28
N TYR A 78 -4.03 -4.14 -7.83
CA TYR A 78 -5.10 -4.86 -7.15
C TYR A 78 -4.57 -5.83 -6.11
N GLY A 79 -5.43 -6.19 -5.16
CA GLY A 79 -5.18 -7.17 -4.11
C GLY A 79 -6.42 -8.01 -3.81
N ASN A 80 -6.25 -9.16 -3.18
CA ASN A 80 -7.36 -10.04 -2.86
C ASN A 80 -7.87 -9.81 -1.43
N GLN A 81 -9.20 -9.71 -1.30
CA GLN A 81 -10.00 -9.60 -0.06
C GLN A 81 -9.74 -8.37 0.86
N GLY A 82 -10.80 -7.57 0.99
CA GLY A 82 -11.36 -7.07 2.24
C GLY A 82 -10.57 -6.11 3.13
N LEU A 83 -9.40 -6.51 3.64
CA LEU A 83 -8.84 -5.91 4.86
C LEU A 83 -7.35 -5.52 4.80
N LEU A 84 -6.60 -5.83 3.72
CA LEU A 84 -5.15 -5.59 3.68
C LEU A 84 -4.63 -5.07 2.32
N GLY A 85 -5.33 -4.10 1.73
CA GLY A 85 -4.77 -3.28 0.64
C GLY A 85 -3.55 -2.41 1.05
N THR A 86 -3.02 -2.60 2.25
CA THR A 86 -1.93 -1.81 2.85
C THR A 86 -0.58 -1.94 2.12
N ILE A 87 -0.36 -2.97 1.28
CA ILE A 87 0.82 -2.99 0.38
C ILE A 87 0.63 -2.05 -0.82
N LEU A 88 -0.60 -1.84 -1.29
CA LEU A 88 -0.90 -0.90 -2.38
C LEU A 88 -0.65 0.55 -1.96
N LEU A 89 -0.72 0.82 -0.65
CA LEU A 89 -0.24 2.04 -0.03
C LEU A 89 1.28 2.25 -0.24
N LEU A 90 2.13 1.22 -0.09
CA LEU A 90 3.56 1.34 -0.41
C LEU A 90 3.81 1.70 -1.88
N LEU A 91 2.94 1.34 -2.83
CA LEU A 91 3.06 1.75 -4.24
C LEU A 91 2.89 3.27 -4.41
N ILE A 92 1.91 3.85 -3.71
CA ILE A 92 1.72 5.30 -3.67
C ILE A 92 2.92 5.96 -2.97
N PHE A 93 3.36 5.42 -1.83
CA PHE A 93 4.48 5.97 -1.08
C PHE A 93 5.82 5.85 -1.82
N ARG A 94 6.09 4.78 -2.58
CA ARG A 94 7.27 4.71 -3.46
C ARG A 94 7.20 5.76 -4.56
N ARG A 95 6.03 6.06 -5.12
CA ARG A 95 5.85 7.11 -6.15
C ARG A 95 6.04 8.52 -5.56
N LEU A 96 5.58 8.75 -4.33
CA LEU A 96 5.71 10.02 -3.61
C LEU A 96 7.13 10.23 -3.03
N PHE A 97 7.76 9.19 -2.47
CA PHE A 97 9.06 9.28 -1.78
C PHE A 97 10.28 8.89 -2.62
N ARG A 98 10.15 8.21 -3.79
CA ARG A 98 11.28 8.10 -4.75
C ARG A 98 11.73 9.47 -5.28
N ARG A 99 10.91 10.53 -5.16
CA ARG A 99 11.34 11.90 -5.49
C ARG A 99 12.27 12.53 -4.44
N ARG A 100 12.65 11.84 -3.36
CA ARG A 100 13.58 12.34 -2.34
C ARG A 100 14.75 11.40 -2.02
N ARG A 101 15.31 10.73 -3.03
CA ARG A 101 16.73 10.31 -2.98
C ARG A 101 17.48 10.97 -4.14
N ILE A 102 17.80 12.25 -3.94
CA ILE A 102 18.96 12.88 -4.54
C ILE A 102 19.86 13.21 -3.34
N PHE A 103 20.84 12.36 -3.09
CA PHE A 103 22.09 12.68 -2.40
C PHE A 103 23.19 11.97 -3.19
#